data_AF-A0A2N1WJ75-F1
#
_entry.id   AF-A0A2N1WJ75-F1
#
_cell.length_a   1.000
_cell.length_b   1.000
_cell.length_c   1.000
_cell.angle_alpha   90.00
_cell.angle_beta   90.00
_cell.angle_gamma   90.00
#
_symmetry.space_group_name_H-M   'P 1'
#
loop_
_entity.id
_entity.type
_entity.pdbx_description
1 polymer ?
#
loop_
_entity_poly.entity_id
_entity_poly.type
_entity_poly.pdbx_seq_one_letter_code
_entity_poly.pdbx_strand_id
1 'polypeptide(L)' 'MDVIVTIAHLATVPGFSPRAGFCRKGGRRFFARYNLDWQLFIRCGINAQQLLDTGDSLALALVEHARREVQSGR' A
#
# COMPACT_ATOMS: atom_id res chain seq x y z
N MET A 1 -3.93 -7.07 14.60
CA MET A 1 -2.81 -7.61 13.81
C MET A 1 -2.47 -6.58 12.77
N ASP A 2 -1.41 -5.82 13.03
CA ASP A 2 -0.95 -4.77 12.13
C ASP A 2 0.00 -5.35 11.10
N VAL A 3 -0.40 -5.29 9.84
CA VAL A 3 0.39 -5.75 8.71
C VAL A 3 1.29 -4.62 8.23
N ILE A 4 2.57 -4.92 8.01
CA ILE A 4 3.48 -4.00 7.34
C ILE A 4 3.13 -4.01 5.86
N VAL A 5 2.69 -2.86 5.35
CA VAL A 5 2.46 -2.67 3.92
C VAL A 5 3.77 -2.22 3.28
N THR A 6 4.19 -2.91 2.23
CA THR A 6 5.42 -2.62 1.49
C THR A 6 5.12 -2.34 0.02
N ILE A 7 6.14 -1.93 -0.73
CA ILE A 7 6.02 -1.72 -2.17
C ILE A 7 5.65 -2.99 -2.95
N ALA A 8 5.93 -4.19 -2.41
CA ALA A 8 5.52 -5.45 -3.03
C ALA A 8 3.99 -5.56 -3.06
N HIS A 9 3.33 -5.30 -1.94
CA HIS A 9 1.86 -5.29 -1.85
C HIS A 9 1.23 -4.22 -2.76
N LEU A 10 1.86 -3.05 -2.85
CA LEU A 10 1.41 -1.97 -3.76
C LEU A 10 1.53 -2.38 -5.24
N ALA A 11 2.56 -3.16 -5.59
CA ALA A 11 2.77 -3.65 -6.94
C ALA A 11 1.86 -4.82 -7.32
N THR A 12 1.27 -5.53 -6.35
CA THR A 12 0.36 -6.66 -6.59
C THR A 12 -1.12 -6.34 -6.35
N VAL A 13 -1.44 -5.15 -5.83
CA VAL A 13 -2.83 -4.75 -5.55
C VAL A 13 -3.68 -4.76 -6.84
N PRO A 14 -4.76 -5.56 -6.90
CA PRO A 14 -5.65 -5.61 -8.05
C PRO A 14 -6.58 -4.37 -8.10
N GLY A 15 -6.97 -3.95 -9.29
CA GLY A 15 -8.05 -2.96 -9.50
C GLY A 15 -7.65 -1.48 -9.61
N PHE A 16 -6.43 -1.09 -9.23
CA PHE A 16 -6.00 0.33 -9.28
C PHE A 16 -5.14 0.71 -10.48
N SER A 17 -4.90 -0.22 -11.40
CA SER A 17 -4.21 0.03 -12.67
C SER A 17 -4.67 -1.00 -13.71
N PRO A 18 -4.79 -0.61 -14.99
CA PRO A 18 -5.20 -1.50 -16.08
C PRO A 18 -4.18 -2.62 -16.37
N ARG A 19 -2.92 -2.47 -15.94
CA ARG A 19 -2.00 -3.60 -15.71
C ARG A 19 -1.95 -3.82 -14.21
N ALA A 20 -2.22 -5.04 -13.75
CA ALA A 20 -2.12 -5.41 -12.34
C ALA A 20 -0.90 -4.76 -11.67
N GLY A 21 -1.15 -3.98 -10.60
CA GLY A 21 -0.13 -3.23 -9.88
C GLY A 21 -0.23 -1.71 -10.01
N PHE A 22 -0.17 -1.02 -8.87
CA PHE A 22 -0.18 0.44 -8.87
C PHE A 22 1.16 1.00 -9.39
N CYS A 23 1.10 1.93 -10.35
CA CYS A 23 2.32 2.58 -10.85
C CYS A 23 3.05 3.32 -9.70
N ARG A 24 4.38 3.19 -9.61
CA ARG A 24 5.22 3.89 -8.60
C ARG A 24 4.98 5.41 -8.58
N LYS A 25 4.65 6.01 -9.73
CA LYS A 25 4.27 7.42 -9.85
C LYS A 25 2.93 7.74 -9.16
N GLY A 26 1.94 6.86 -9.29
CA GLY A 26 0.66 6.96 -8.59
C GLY A 26 0.85 6.85 -7.08
N GLY A 27 1.65 5.87 -6.65
CA GLY A 27 2.02 5.68 -5.25
C GLY A 27 2.67 6.94 -4.67
N ARG A 28 3.71 7.46 -5.32
CA ARG A 28 4.37 8.69 -4.88
C ARG A 28 3.39 9.88 -4.77
N ARG A 29 2.45 10.03 -5.71
CA ARG A 29 1.43 11.11 -5.68
C ARG A 29 0.46 10.96 -4.52
N PHE A 30 0.02 9.74 -4.23
CA PHE A 30 -0.81 9.42 -3.08
C PHE A 30 -0.07 9.77 -1.78
N PHE A 31 1.13 9.23 -1.60
CA PHE A 31 1.94 9.49 -0.40
C PHE A 31 2.23 10.99 -0.21
N ALA A 32 2.54 11.73 -1.28
CA ALA A 32 2.72 13.17 -1.22
C ALA A 32 1.45 13.94 -0.82
N ARG A 33 0.26 13.46 -1.20
CA ARG A 33 -1.03 14.08 -0.82
C ARG A 33 -1.30 13.92 0.68
N TYR A 34 -0.94 12.78 1.25
CA TYR A 34 -1.15 12.45 2.66
C TYR A 34 0.07 12.74 3.54
N ASN A 35 1.10 13.41 2.99
CA ASN A 35 2.33 13.75 3.69
C ASN A 35 3.05 12.53 4.30
N LEU A 36 2.97 11.38 3.62
CA LEU A 36 3.60 10.13 4.02
C LEU A 36 4.98 9.97 3.36
N ASP A 37 5.93 9.42 4.10
CA ASP A 37 7.31 9.20 3.64
C ASP A 37 7.42 8.05 2.62
N TRP A 38 7.44 8.41 1.34
CA TRP A 38 7.62 7.46 0.24
C TRP A 38 8.97 6.72 0.29
N GLN A 39 10.05 7.39 0.71
CA GLN A 39 11.36 6.75 0.80
C GLN A 39 11.42 5.72 1.94
N LEU A 40 10.83 6.04 3.09
CA LEU A 40 10.71 5.12 4.22
C LEU A 40 9.86 3.90 3.83
N PHE A 41 8.76 4.12 3.12
CA PHE A 41 7.89 3.06 2.60
C PHE A 41 8.62 2.07 1.68
N ILE A 42 9.52 2.54 0.81
CA ILE A 42 10.29 1.64 -0.06
C ILE A 42 11.29 0.80 0.73
N ARG A 43 11.93 1.38 1.75
CA ARG A 43 12.98 0.70 2.53
C ARG A 43 12.44 -0.23 3.61
N CYS A 44 11.48 0.26 4.39
CA CYS A 44 10.97 -0.40 5.59
C CYS A 44 9.49 -0.80 5.50
N GLY A 45 8.73 -0.22 4.56
CA GLY A 45 7.27 -0.29 4.59
C GLY A 45 6.68 0.65 5.63
N ILE A 46 5.35 0.70 5.70
CA ILE A 46 4.61 1.44 6.73
C ILE A 46 3.53 0.55 7.34
N ASN A 47 3.01 0.96 8.49
CA ASN A 47 1.96 0.23 9.15
C ASN A 47 0.62 0.37 8.41
N ALA A 48 -0.14 -0.72 8.28
CA ALA A 48 -1.49 -0.71 7.75
C ALA A 48 -2.40 0.33 8.44
N GLN A 49 -2.25 0.55 9.75
CA GLN A 49 -2.99 1.58 10.48
C GLN A 49 -2.74 2.99 9.91
N GLN A 50 -1.51 3.33 9.52
CA GLN A 50 -1.23 4.66 8.94
C GLN A 50 -1.94 4.84 7.59
N LEU A 51 -2.11 3.76 6.83
CA LEU A 51 -2.91 3.78 5.61
C LEU A 51 -4.40 3.88 5.94
N LEU A 52 -4.90 3.13 6.91
CA LEU A 52 -6.30 3.22 7.34
C LEU A 52 -6.67 4.63 7.85
N ASP A 53 -5.74 5.31 8.52
CA ASP A 53 -5.91 6.67 9.03
C ASP A 53 -6.12 7.71 7.90
N THR A 54 -5.51 7.48 6.72
CA THR A 54 -5.78 8.32 5.55
C THR A 54 -7.21 8.22 5.01
N GLY A 55 -7.96 7.18 5.37
CA GLY A 55 -9.38 7.02 5.02
C GLY A 55 -9.68 6.83 3.54
N ASP A 56 -8.66 6.61 2.71
CA ASP A 56 -8.82 6.50 1.26
C ASP A 56 -9.22 5.07 0.84
N SER A 57 -10.00 4.95 -0.23
CA SER A 57 -10.41 3.66 -0.77
C SER A 57 -9.24 2.84 -1.31
N LEU A 58 -8.19 3.49 -1.82
CA LEU A 58 -6.92 2.84 -2.17
C LEU A 58 -6.26 2.24 -0.94
N ALA A 59 -6.20 2.99 0.15
CA ALA A 59 -5.54 2.57 1.38
C ALA A 59 -6.23 1.34 1.99
N LEU A 60 -7.56 1.36 2.05
CA LEU A 60 -8.37 0.22 2.51
C LEU A 60 -8.12 -1.03 1.68
N ALA A 61 -8.18 -0.93 0.35
CA ALA A 61 -7.96 -2.07 -0.54
C ALA A 61 -6.52 -2.60 -0.47
N LEU A 62 -5.54 -1.70 -0.32
CA LEU A 62 -4.13 -2.06 -0.18
C LEU A 62 -3.87 -2.81 1.14
N VAL A 63 -4.48 -2.39 2.24
CA VAL A 63 -4.37 -3.05 3.54
C VAL A 63 -5.01 -4.43 3.51
N GLU A 64 -6.19 -4.56 2.92
CA GLU A 64 -6.86 -5.86 2.75
C GLU A 64 -6.04 -6.81 1.88
N HIS A 65 -5.46 -6.30 0.79
CA HIS A 65 -4.56 -7.09 -0.07
C HIS A 65 -3.31 -7.54 0.68
N ALA A 66 -2.64 -6.63 1.40
CA ALA A 66 -1.47 -6.96 2.21
C ALA A 66 -1.78 -8.01 3.27
N ARG A 67 -2.95 -7.94 3.93
CA ARG A 67 -3.41 -8.96 4.87
C ARG A 67 -3.58 -10.32 4.21
N ARG A 68 -4.18 -10.37 3.02
CA ARG A 68 -4.33 -11.62 2.26
C ARG A 68 -2.99 -12.20 1.85
N GLU A 69 -2.05 -11.40 1.37
CA GLU A 69 -0.71 -11.87 0.99
C GLU A 69 0.04 -12.46 2.19
N VAL A 70 0.04 -11.77 3.33
CA VAL A 70 0.65 -12.26 4.58
C VAL A 70 -0.03 -13.53 5.07
N GLN A 71 -1.37 -13.59 5.02
CA GLN A 71 -2.13 -14.78 5.41
C GLN A 71 -1.93 -15.95 4.42
N SER A 72 -1.69 -15.64 3.15
CA SER A 72 -1.44 -16.62 2.10
C SER A 72 0.02 -17.13 2.08
N GLY A 73 0.87 -16.67 2.99
CA GLY A 73 2.20 -17.23 3.26
C GLY A 73 3.27 -16.87 2.22
N ARG A 74 3.16 -15.72 1.55
CA ARG A 74 4.16 -15.22 0.60
C ARG A 74 5.06 -14.16 1.21
#